data_AF-A0A9X0TRV1-F1
#
_entry.id   AF-A0A9X0TRV1-F1
#
_cell.length_a   1.000
_cell.length_b   1.000
_cell.length_c   1.000
_cell.angle_alpha   90.00
_cell.angle_beta   90.00
_cell.angle_gamma   90.00
#
_symmetry.space_group_name_H-M   'P 1'
#
loop_
_entity.id
_entity.type
_entity.pdbx_description
1 polymer ?
#
loop_
_entity_poly.entity_id
_entity_poly.type
_entity_poly.pdbx_seq_one_letter_code
_entity_poly.pdbx_strand_id
1 'polypeptide(L)'
;MSQVSATEHGQCLCGAVGLEAVIGAREFGVCHCSMCRRWSGGAFLAVECADISVENEESLGVYSSSEWGERCFCKNCGSTLMWRSKDGKHFAVSLQAFDNPSSFRFASQIFTDEKPSSYSFAEITQNMTGPEFIAMITSAEH
;
A
#
# COMPACT_ATOMS: atom_id res chain seq x y z
N MET A 1 6.64 16.17 -15.52
CA MET A 1 6.76 16.46 -14.08
C MET A 1 7.88 15.59 -13.57
N SER A 2 8.95 16.18 -13.05
CA SER A 2 10.19 15.47 -12.70
C SER A 2 9.92 14.33 -11.73
N GLN A 3 10.11 13.10 -12.19
CA GLN A 3 10.21 11.92 -11.33
C GLN A 3 11.38 12.14 -10.38
N VAL A 4 11.08 12.45 -9.12
CA VAL A 4 12.09 12.34 -8.07
C VAL A 4 11.90 10.94 -7.49
N SER A 5 12.68 9.99 -8.01
CA SER A 5 12.84 8.71 -7.35
C SER A 5 13.65 8.95 -6.08
N ALA A 6 13.05 8.69 -4.92
CA ALA A 6 13.70 8.76 -3.63
C ALA A 6 13.62 7.39 -2.95
N THR A 7 14.65 7.02 -2.20
CA THR A 7 14.61 5.84 -1.33
C THR A 7 14.10 6.28 0.03
N GLU A 8 13.06 5.60 0.52
CA GLU A 8 12.49 5.81 1.85
C GLU A 8 12.58 4.50 2.64
N HIS A 9 12.89 4.60 3.93
CA HIS A 9 13.04 3.46 4.82
C HIS A 9 11.79 3.24 5.66
N GLY A 10 11.55 1.97 5.97
CA GLY A 10 10.49 1.59 6.88
C GLY A 10 10.77 0.25 7.55
N GLN A 11 9.94 -0.10 8.52
CA GLN A 11 10.09 -1.33 9.27
C GLN A 11 8.76 -1.77 9.89
N CYS A 12 8.71 -3.02 10.32
CA CYS A 12 7.61 -3.50 11.16
C CYS A 12 7.70 -2.97 12.59
N LEU A 13 6.63 -3.11 13.38
CA LEU A 13 6.56 -2.63 14.76
C LEU A 13 7.69 -3.17 15.65
N CYS A 14 8.11 -4.42 15.45
CA CYS A 14 9.18 -5.02 16.26
C CYS A 14 10.58 -4.87 15.65
N GLY A 15 10.72 -4.20 14.50
CA GLY A 15 12.00 -4.04 13.78
C GLY A 15 12.57 -5.31 13.14
N ALA A 16 11.87 -6.45 13.21
CA ALA A 16 12.35 -7.72 12.65
C ALA A 16 12.37 -7.74 11.11
N VAL A 17 11.59 -6.88 10.46
CA VAL A 17 11.56 -6.73 9.00
C VAL A 17 11.83 -5.26 8.70
N GLY A 18 12.90 -5.00 7.94
CA GLY A 18 13.25 -3.69 7.40
C GLY A 18 12.89 -3.61 5.91
N LEU A 19 12.59 -2.40 5.43
CA LEU A 19 12.20 -2.11 4.06
C LEU A 19 13.01 -0.94 3.54
N GLU A 20 13.53 -1.06 2.31
CA GLU A 20 13.99 0.07 1.51
C GLU A 20 13.09 0.17 0.27
N ALA A 21 12.30 1.23 0.17
CA ALA A 21 11.34 1.39 -0.91
C ALA A 21 11.73 2.56 -1.82
N VAL A 22 11.73 2.34 -3.14
CA VAL A 22 11.96 3.39 -4.12
C VAL A 22 10.61 4.00 -4.49
N ILE A 23 10.34 5.22 -4.03
CA ILE A 23 9.07 5.92 -4.28
C ILE A 23 9.13 6.72 -5.58
N GLY A 24 8.03 6.73 -6.34
CA GLY A 24 7.89 7.57 -7.54
C GLY A 24 7.34 8.97 -7.27
N ALA A 25 6.63 9.13 -6.15
CA ALA A 25 6.06 10.38 -5.68
C ALA A 25 5.85 10.33 -4.16
N ARG A 26 5.89 11.49 -3.49
CA ARG A 26 5.54 11.62 -2.06
C ARG A 26 4.04 11.70 -1.86
N GLU A 27 3.35 10.67 -2.32
CA GLU A 27 1.90 10.57 -2.27
C GLU A 27 1.48 9.20 -1.74
N PHE A 28 0.40 9.17 -0.96
CA PHE A 28 -0.23 7.92 -0.55
C PHE A 28 -1.70 7.89 -0.96
N GLY A 29 -2.19 6.69 -1.19
CA GLY A 29 -3.59 6.40 -1.43
C GLY A 29 -4.21 5.55 -0.33
N VAL A 30 -5.53 5.46 -0.33
CA VAL A 30 -6.29 4.61 0.60
C VAL A 30 -7.19 3.66 -0.16
N CYS A 31 -7.08 2.37 0.14
CA CYS A 31 -8.00 1.36 -0.36
C CYS A 31 -9.02 0.96 0.71
N HIS A 32 -10.29 0.99 0.32
CA HIS A 32 -11.39 0.62 1.21
C HIS A 32 -11.97 -0.76 0.97
N CYS A 33 -11.47 -1.56 0.01
CA CYS A 33 -12.08 -2.85 -0.30
C CYS A 33 -12.06 -3.83 0.89
N SER A 34 -12.95 -4.81 0.89
CA SER A 34 -13.14 -5.71 2.03
C SER A 34 -11.88 -6.50 2.42
N MET A 35 -11.02 -6.84 1.45
CA MET A 35 -9.74 -7.52 1.71
C MET A 35 -8.76 -6.61 2.43
N CYS A 36 -8.61 -5.35 1.98
CA CYS A 36 -7.77 -4.37 2.64
C CYS A 36 -8.25 -4.12 4.07
N ARG A 37 -9.57 -3.92 4.26
CA ARG A 37 -10.14 -3.73 5.60
C ARG A 37 -9.83 -4.86 6.58
N ARG A 38 -10.00 -6.11 6.14
CA ARG A 38 -9.74 -7.29 6.99
C ARG A 38 -8.25 -7.48 7.27
N TRP A 39 -7.39 -7.17 6.31
CA TRP A 39 -5.95 -7.39 6.44
C TRP A 39 -5.25 -6.33 7.29
N SER A 40 -5.55 -5.05 7.10
CA SER A 40 -4.93 -3.95 7.87
C SER A 40 -5.70 -3.55 9.13
N GLY A 41 -6.82 -4.21 9.44
CA GLY A 41 -7.68 -3.86 10.58
C GLY A 41 -8.41 -2.51 10.40
N GLY A 42 -8.50 -2.01 9.17
CA GLY A 42 -9.01 -0.69 8.81
C GLY A 42 -8.72 -0.39 7.34
N ALA A 43 -9.00 0.83 6.86
CA ALA A 43 -8.61 1.20 5.50
C ALA A 43 -7.09 1.04 5.31
N PHE A 44 -6.64 0.56 4.15
CA PHE A 44 -5.22 0.37 3.90
C PHE A 44 -4.63 1.63 3.28
N LEU A 45 -3.77 2.33 4.03
CA LEU A 45 -3.03 3.52 3.60
C LEU A 45 -1.71 3.06 3.01
N ALA A 46 -1.45 3.37 1.74
CA ALA A 46 -0.29 2.84 1.05
C ALA A 46 0.36 3.84 0.09
N VAL A 47 1.68 3.71 -0.05
CA VAL A 47 2.51 4.43 -1.00
C VAL A 47 2.88 3.48 -2.13
N GLU A 48 2.60 3.89 -3.37
CA GLU A 48 3.04 3.15 -4.56
C GLU A 48 4.55 3.32 -4.71
N CYS A 49 5.25 2.19 -4.85
CA CYS A 49 6.71 2.12 -4.94
C CYS A 49 7.09 1.45 -6.26
N ALA A 50 8.15 1.97 -6.88
CA ALA A 50 8.72 1.41 -8.10
C ALA A 50 9.52 0.13 -7.84
N ASP A 51 10.14 0.04 -6.66
CA ASP A 51 10.93 -1.12 -6.24
C ASP A 51 10.96 -1.21 -4.71
N ILE A 52 11.26 -2.41 -4.20
CA ILE A 52 11.41 -2.66 -2.76
C ILE A 52 12.45 -3.73 -2.46
N SER A 53 13.36 -3.41 -1.54
CA SER A 53 14.24 -4.37 -0.89
C SER A 53 13.69 -4.70 0.50
N VAL A 54 13.72 -5.99 0.87
CA VAL A 54 13.29 -6.48 2.18
C VAL A 54 14.48 -7.01 2.94
N GLU A 55 14.73 -6.46 4.12
CA GLU A 55 15.68 -6.99 5.07
C GLU A 55 15.00 -8.06 5.94
N ASN A 56 15.68 -9.20 6.09
CA ASN A 56 15.19 -10.35 6.88
C ASN A 56 13.86 -10.94 6.36
N GLU A 57 13.89 -11.46 5.13
CA GLU A 57 12.76 -12.18 4.53
C GLU A 57 12.29 -13.39 5.36
N GLU A 58 13.17 -13.97 6.18
CA GLU A 58 12.79 -15.05 7.10
C GLU A 58 11.75 -14.63 8.14
N SER A 59 11.64 -13.33 8.45
CA SER A 59 10.59 -12.78 9.34
C SER A 59 9.38 -12.27 8.57
N LEU A 60 9.43 -12.25 7.23
CA LEU A 60 8.31 -11.88 6.36
C LEU A 60 7.35 -13.06 6.18
N GLY A 61 6.07 -12.78 6.37
CA GLY A 61 4.95 -13.66 6.05
C GLY A 61 4.30 -13.19 4.76
N VAL A 62 3.95 -14.12 3.88
CA VAL A 62 3.31 -13.83 2.60
C VAL A 62 1.99 -14.58 2.53
N TYR A 63 0.91 -13.86 2.24
CA TYR A 63 -0.40 -14.43 1.98
C TYR A 63 -0.83 -14.15 0.55
N SER A 64 -0.95 -15.21 -0.28
CA SER A 64 -1.48 -15.12 -1.64
C SER A 64 -2.97 -14.81 -1.59
N SER A 65 -3.31 -13.52 -1.66
CA SER A 65 -4.67 -13.03 -1.42
C SER A 65 -5.58 -13.08 -2.66
N SER A 66 -5.01 -13.21 -3.85
CA SER A 66 -5.72 -13.41 -5.11
C SER A 66 -4.83 -14.14 -6.12
N GLU A 67 -5.32 -14.34 -7.35
CA GLU A 67 -4.50 -14.88 -8.45
C GLU A 67 -3.29 -13.99 -8.76
N TRP A 68 -3.41 -12.67 -8.57
CA TRP A 68 -2.44 -11.66 -9.01
C TRP A 68 -1.75 -10.91 -7.86
N GLY A 69 -2.24 -11.00 -6.62
CA GLY A 69 -1.78 -10.15 -5.51
C GLY A 69 -1.41 -10.88 -4.24
N GLU A 70 -0.28 -10.50 -3.65
CA GLU A 70 0.23 -10.98 -2.37
C GLU A 70 0.17 -9.88 -1.30
N ARG A 71 -0.07 -10.31 -0.05
CA ARG A 71 -0.11 -9.45 1.13
C ARG A 71 0.99 -9.89 2.08
N CYS A 72 1.91 -8.98 2.37
CA CYS A 72 3.10 -9.24 3.16
C CYS A 72 2.97 -8.59 4.55
N PHE A 73 3.33 -9.35 5.58
CA PHE A 73 3.23 -8.93 6.98
C PHE A 73 4.40 -9.47 7.79
N CYS A 74 4.68 -8.88 8.95
CA CYS A 74 5.68 -9.43 9.86
C CYS A 74 5.10 -10.64 10.61
N LYS A 75 5.78 -11.79 10.56
CA LYS A 75 5.36 -13.01 11.29
C LYS A 75 5.44 -12.86 12.81
N ASN A 76 6.24 -11.93 13.30
CA ASN A 76 6.52 -11.77 14.72
C ASN A 76 5.53 -10.81 15.41
N CYS A 77 5.24 -9.66 14.80
CA CYS A 77 4.36 -8.63 15.40
C CYS A 77 3.03 -8.42 14.66
N GLY A 78 2.84 -9.05 13.49
CA GLY A 78 1.60 -8.94 12.72
C GLY A 78 1.47 -7.64 11.92
N SER A 79 2.44 -6.72 11.94
CA SER A 79 2.38 -5.49 11.14
C SER A 79 2.12 -5.79 9.67
N THR A 80 1.11 -5.12 9.11
CA THR A 80 0.85 -5.01 7.66
C THR A 80 1.98 -4.20 7.01
N LEU A 81 2.70 -4.77 6.04
CA LEU A 81 3.90 -4.15 5.47
C LEU A 81 3.71 -3.71 4.01
N MET A 82 3.26 -4.60 3.13
CA MET A 82 3.05 -4.24 1.72
C MET A 82 2.08 -5.18 1.03
N TRP A 83 1.42 -4.68 0.00
CA TRP A 83 0.84 -5.49 -1.05
C TRP A 83 1.81 -5.48 -2.25
N ARG A 84 1.94 -6.61 -2.95
CA ARG A 84 2.69 -6.67 -4.21
C ARG A 84 1.97 -7.51 -5.25
N SER A 85 2.15 -7.19 -6.51
CA SER A 85 1.71 -8.05 -7.59
C SER A 85 2.63 -9.27 -7.72
N LYS A 86 2.08 -10.42 -8.11
CA LYS A 86 2.85 -11.65 -8.30
C LYS A 86 3.78 -11.62 -9.49
N ASP A 87 3.54 -10.72 -10.45
CA ASP A 87 4.45 -10.49 -11.57
C ASP A 87 5.61 -9.54 -11.22
N GLY A 88 5.66 -9.05 -9.97
CA GLY A 88 6.77 -8.24 -9.45
C GLY A 88 6.83 -6.81 -10.00
N LYS A 89 5.75 -6.29 -10.59
CA LYS A 89 5.72 -4.96 -11.20
C LYS A 89 5.13 -3.86 -10.34
N HIS A 90 4.31 -4.22 -9.35
CA HIS A 90 3.58 -3.27 -8.51
C HIS A 90 3.81 -3.55 -7.04
N PHE A 91 4.13 -2.49 -6.29
CA PHE A 91 4.38 -2.56 -4.86
C PHE A 91 3.66 -1.40 -4.18
N ALA A 92 2.81 -1.73 -3.20
CA ALA A 92 2.12 -0.76 -2.37
C ALA A 92 2.51 -0.98 -0.92
N VAL A 93 3.41 -0.14 -0.40
CA VAL A 93 3.95 -0.23 0.96
C VAL A 93 3.03 0.50 1.93
N SER A 94 2.77 -0.10 3.09
CA SER A 94 2.01 0.51 4.17
C SER A 94 2.62 1.86 4.54
N LEU A 95 1.83 2.94 4.48
CA LEU A 95 2.28 4.28 4.86
C LEU A 95 2.86 4.28 6.29
N GLN A 96 2.23 3.51 7.18
CA GLN A 96 2.57 3.46 8.61
C GLN A 96 3.82 2.62 8.92
N ALA A 97 4.43 1.98 7.92
CA ALA A 97 5.71 1.31 8.07
C ALA A 97 6.89 2.27 7.87
N PHE A 98 6.70 3.40 7.17
CA PHE A 98 7.77 4.38 6.92
C PHE A 98 8.15 5.15 8.18
N ASP A 99 9.41 5.56 8.29
CA ASP A 99 9.92 6.32 9.44
C ASP A 99 9.31 7.73 9.56
N ASN A 100 8.91 8.35 8.44
CA ASN A 100 8.29 9.67 8.40
C ASN A 100 7.02 9.69 7.52
N PRO A 101 5.89 9.13 8.01
CA PRO A 101 4.65 9.06 7.24
C PRO A 101 4.06 10.44 6.93
N SER A 102 4.36 11.46 7.73
CA SER A 102 3.89 12.84 7.51
C SER A 102 4.53 13.53 6.31
N SER A 103 5.58 12.95 5.72
CA SER A 103 6.20 13.47 4.50
C SER A 103 5.40 13.18 3.22
N PHE A 104 4.39 12.31 3.29
CA PHE A 104 3.55 11.92 2.17
C PHE A 104 2.24 12.68 2.16
N ARG A 105 1.86 13.19 0.99
CA ARG A 105 0.58 13.86 0.77
C ARG A 105 -0.52 12.82 0.51
N PHE A 106 -1.69 12.99 1.14
CA PHE A 106 -2.85 12.17 0.81
C PHE A 106 -3.39 12.55 -0.58
N ALA A 107 -3.35 11.62 -1.54
CA ALA A 107 -3.68 11.91 -2.93
C ALA A 107 -5.00 11.29 -3.39
N SER A 108 -5.29 10.04 -3.00
CA SER A 108 -6.40 9.29 -3.61
C SER A 108 -7.09 8.30 -2.66
N GLN A 109 -8.37 8.04 -2.90
CA GLN A 109 -9.14 6.98 -2.28
C GLN A 109 -9.74 6.09 -3.37
N ILE A 110 -9.62 4.77 -3.22
CA ILE A 110 -10.16 3.77 -4.15
C ILE A 110 -11.11 2.80 -3.45
N PHE A 111 -12.02 2.19 -4.22
CA PHE A 111 -13.12 1.36 -3.70
C PHE A 111 -14.01 2.12 -2.71
N THR A 112 -14.28 3.40 -2.97
CA THR A 112 -15.07 4.26 -2.06
C THR A 112 -16.52 3.80 -1.87
N ASP A 113 -17.06 3.04 -2.83
CA ASP A 113 -18.34 2.33 -2.77
C ASP A 113 -18.36 1.18 -1.75
N GLU A 114 -17.20 0.64 -1.38
CA GLU A 114 -17.06 -0.35 -0.30
C GLU A 114 -16.72 0.28 1.06
N LYS A 115 -16.54 1.61 1.15
CA LYS A 115 -16.16 2.30 2.39
C LYS A 115 -17.32 2.25 3.41
N PRO A 116 -17.10 1.68 4.62
CA PRO A 116 -18.07 1.77 5.70
C PRO A 116 -18.44 3.23 6.02
N SER A 117 -19.71 3.45 6.36
CA SER A 117 -20.21 4.77 6.77
C SER A 117 -19.76 5.21 8.17
N SER A 118 -19.15 4.30 8.94
CA SER A 118 -18.67 4.57 10.30
C SER A 118 -17.41 5.43 10.38
N TYR A 119 -16.74 5.71 9.26
CA TYR A 119 -15.58 6.60 9.21
C TYR A 119 -15.47 7.39 7.90
N SER A 120 -14.75 8.51 7.96
CA SER A 120 -14.32 9.27 6.79
C SER A 120 -13.00 9.97 7.06
N PHE A 121 -12.23 10.16 6.00
CA PHE A 121 -11.09 11.09 6.00
C PHE A 121 -11.58 12.51 5.70
N ALA A 122 -10.86 13.52 6.21
CA ALA A 122 -11.23 14.92 6.09
C ALA A 122 -10.62 15.57 4.84
N GLU A 123 -9.50 15.04 4.38
CA GLU A 123 -8.73 15.52 3.24
C GLU A 123 -9.51 15.37 1.93
N ILE A 124 -9.40 16.37 1.06
CA ILE A 124 -9.94 16.32 -0.29
C ILE A 124 -8.97 15.53 -1.17
N THR A 125 -9.46 14.45 -1.76
CA THR A 125 -8.66 13.51 -2.57
C THR A 125 -9.36 13.18 -3.87
N GLN A 126 -8.63 12.58 -4.81
CA GLN A 126 -9.25 11.92 -5.95
C GLN A 126 -9.92 10.63 -5.48
N ASN A 127 -11.23 10.51 -5.68
CA ASN A 127 -12.01 9.37 -5.21
C ASN A 127 -12.48 8.53 -6.39
N MET A 128 -12.36 7.21 -6.25
CA MET A 128 -12.81 6.25 -7.26
C MET A 128 -13.56 5.09 -6.58
N THR A 129 -14.68 4.71 -7.18
CA THR A 129 -15.35 3.44 -6.91
C THR A 129 -14.49 2.27 -7.42
N GLY A 130 -14.81 1.05 -6.97
CA GLY A 130 -14.17 -0.17 -7.45
C GLY A 130 -14.23 -0.30 -8.97
N PRO A 131 -15.40 -0.16 -9.62
CA PRO A 131 -15.51 -0.20 -11.08
C PRO A 131 -14.67 0.87 -11.80
N GLU A 132 -14.64 2.11 -11.31
CA GLU A 132 -13.82 3.18 -11.90
C GLU A 132 -12.33 2.87 -11.79
N PHE A 133 -11.88 2.40 -10.63
CA PHE A 133 -10.48 2.01 -10.42
C PHE A 133 -10.07 0.83 -11.32
N ILE A 134 -10.91 -0.20 -11.41
CA ILE A 134 -10.65 -1.37 -12.27
C ILE A 134 -10.60 -0.95 -13.75
N ALA A 135 -11.53 -0.09 -14.19
CA ALA A 135 -11.50 0.43 -15.55
C ALA A 135 -10.22 1.25 -15.82
N MET A 136 -9.76 2.06 -14.87
CA MET A 136 -8.52 2.83 -14.99
C MET A 136 -7.29 1.93 -15.17
N ILE A 137 -7.12 0.92 -14.32
CA ILE A 137 -5.93 0.06 -14.37
C ILE A 137 -5.94 -0.85 -15.61
N THR A 138 -7.10 -1.35 -16.03
CA THR A 138 -7.21 -2.21 -17.23
C THR A 138 -7.06 -1.41 -18.52
N SER A 139 -7.46 -0.13 -18.54
CA SER A 139 -7.26 0.74 -19.70
C SER A 139 -5.82 1.24 -19.84
N ALA A 140 -5.04 1.24 -18.75
CA ALA A 140 -3.64 1.67 -18.74
C ALA A 140 -2.67 0.58 -19.22
N GLU A 141 -3.13 -0.67 -19.34
CA GLU A 141 -2.36 -1.81 -19.84
C GLU A 141 -2.45 -1.99 -21.38
N HIS A 142 -3.15 -1.08 -22.08
CA HIS A 142 -3.31 -1.02 -23.53
C HIS A 142 -2.73 0.28 -24.11
#